data_AF-A0A0N1F5Y9-F1
#
_entry.id   AF-A0A0N1F5Y9-F1
#
_cell.length_a   1.000
_cell.length_b   1.000
_cell.length_c   1.000
_cell.angle_alpha   90.00
_cell.angle_beta   90.00
_cell.angle_gamma   90.00
#
_symmetry.space_group_name_H-M   'P 1'
#
loop_
_entity.id
_entity.type
_entity.pdbx_description
1 polymer ?
#
loop_
_entity_poly.entity_id
_entity_poly.type
_entity_poly.pdbx_seq_one_letter_code
_entity_poly.pdbx_strand_id
1 'polypeptide(L)' 'MWPRIILALGVVIIVLALATWYLLSGFGCEMNTSGCKTVRLDWSRDALSIFMPMLGVGALLVVLGLRKMR' A
#
# COMPACT_ATOMS: atom_id res chain seq x y z
N MET A 1 1.44 8.59 24.53
CA MET A 1 2.40 7.90 23.64
C MET A 1 1.70 6.90 22.71
N TRP A 2 0.82 6.04 23.24
CA TRP A 2 0.05 5.05 22.48
C TRP A 2 -0.62 5.51 21.17
N PRO A 3 -1.35 6.64 21.10
CA PRO A 3 -2.04 7.03 19.87
C PRO A 3 -1.09 7.47 18.74
N ARG A 4 0.09 8.01 19.08
CA ARG A 4 1.13 8.34 18.09
C ARG A 4 1.74 7.08 17.48
N ILE A 5 1.91 6.02 18.27
CA ILE A 5 2.40 4.73 17.80
C ILE A 5 1.40 4.13 16.81
N ILE A 6 0.10 4.10 17.15
CA ILE A 6 -0.95 3.59 16.25
C ILE A 6 -0.96 4.36 14.92
N LEU A 7 -0.86 5.68 14.97
CA LEU A 7 -0.82 6.49 13.76
C LEU A 7 0.43 6.18 12.92
N ALA A 8 1.61 6.14 13.54
CA ALA A 8 2.85 5.80 12.84
C ALA A 8 2.77 4.43 12.18
N LEU A 9 2.20 3.45 12.87
CA LEU A 9 2.02 2.08 12.38
C LEU A 9 1.08 2.04 11.17
N GLY A 10 -0.04 2.79 11.22
CA GLY A 10 -0.96 2.92 10.09
C GLY A 10 -0.31 3.56 8.86
N VAL A 11 0.47 4.63 9.05
CA VAL A 11 1.22 5.28 7.97
C VAL A 11 2.25 4.32 7.37
N VAL A 12 3.01 3.61 8.21
CA VAL A 12 4.01 2.63 7.77
C VAL A 12 3.37 1.52 6.93
N ILE A 13 2.21 1.00 7.35
CA ILE A 13 1.48 -0.03 6.59
C ILE A 13 1.08 0.49 5.20
N ILE A 14 0.57 1.72 5.10
CA ILE A 14 0.17 2.32 3.81
C ILE A 14 1.38 2.49 2.90
N VAL A 15 2.47 3.05 3.43
CA VAL A 15 3.70 3.29 2.66
C VAL A 15 4.30 1.98 2.17
N LEU A 16 4.38 0.97 3.03
CA LEU A 16 4.84 -0.36 2.64
C LEU A 16 3.94 -0.97 1.58
N ALA A 17 2.61 -0.94 1.76
CA ALA A 17 1.69 -1.49 0.76
C ALA A 17 1.88 -0.86 -0.62
N LEU A 18 2.01 0.47 -0.70
CA LEU A 18 2.26 1.18 -1.97
C LEU A 18 3.63 0.85 -2.56
N ALA A 19 4.68 0.77 -1.74
CA ALA A 19 6.02 0.40 -2.19
C ALA A 19 6.05 -1.03 -2.75
N THR A 20 5.43 -1.99 -2.06
CA THR A 20 5.35 -3.38 -2.50
C THR A 20 4.51 -3.51 -3.78
N TRP A 21 3.43 -2.75 -3.91
CA TRP A 21 2.61 -2.72 -5.14
C TRP A 21 3.39 -2.18 -6.33
N TYR A 22 4.14 -1.10 -6.13
CA TYR A 22 5.00 -0.54 -7.17
C TYR A 22 6.09 -1.53 -7.58
N LEU A 23 6.76 -2.16 -6.62
CA LEU A 23 7.78 -3.19 -6.88
C LEU A 23 7.21 -4.39 -7.63
N LEU A 24 6.06 -4.92 -7.20
CA LEU A 24 5.40 -6.05 -7.87
C LEU A 24 5.06 -5.72 -9.32
N SER A 25 4.56 -4.50 -9.57
CA SER A 25 4.26 -4.01 -10.91
C SER A 25 5.54 -3.84 -11.75
N GLY A 26 6.63 -3.40 -11.13
CA GLY A 26 7.96 -3.31 -11.74
C GLY A 26 8.51 -4.68 -12.14
N PHE A 27 8.45 -5.66 -11.25
CA PHE A 27 8.87 -7.03 -11.55
C PHE A 27 8.05 -7.65 -12.69
N GLY A 28 6.73 -7.44 -12.71
CA GLY A 28 5.89 -7.89 -13.82
C GLY A 28 6.26 -7.24 -15.15
N CYS A 29 6.68 -5.98 -15.13
CA CYS A 29 7.15 -5.23 -16.30
C CYS A 29 8.50 -5.77 -16.82
N GLU A 30 9.47 -6.03 -15.94
CA GLU A 30 10.78 -6.57 -16.32
C GLU A 30 10.71 -8.03 -16.79
N MET A 31 9.80 -8.84 -16.23
CA MET A 31 9.60 -10.23 -16.61
C MET A 31 8.76 -10.40 -17.89
N ASN A 32 8.21 -9.32 -18.45
CA ASN A 32 7.42 -9.38 -19.68
C ASN A 32 8.33 -9.50 -20.91
N THR A 33 8.29 -10.66 -21.57
CA THR A 33 9.07 -10.96 -22.79
C THR A 33 8.71 -10.09 -24.00
N SER A 34 7.56 -9.42 -23.97
CA SER A 34 7.11 -8.52 -25.04
C SER A 34 7.73 -7.12 -24.94
N GLY A 35 8.52 -6.88 -23.89
CA GLY A 35 9.11 -5.58 -23.58
C GLY A 35 8.13 -4.65 -22.86
N CYS A 36 8.62 -3.93 -21.86
CA CYS A 36 7.84 -2.97 -21.11
C CYS A 36 8.58 -1.63 -21.04
N LYS A 37 7.96 -0.56 -21.56
CA LYS A 37 8.57 0.79 -21.64
C LYS A 37 8.40 1.61 -20.36
N THR A 38 7.36 1.34 -19.57
CA THR A 38 7.02 2.14 -18.38
C THR A 38 6.38 1.27 -17.31
N VAL A 39 6.89 1.35 -16.08
CA VAL A 39 6.23 0.75 -14.90
C VAL A 39 4.98 1.56 -14.57
N ARG A 40 3.83 0.88 -14.49
CA ARG A 40 2.57 1.45 -14.03
C ARG A 40 2.01 0.54 -12.95
N LEU A 41 1.38 1.11 -11.92
CA LEU A 41 0.67 0.30 -10.93
C LEU A 41 -0.36 -0.57 -11.64
N ASP A 42 -0.35 -1.86 -11.29
CA ASP A 42 -1.37 -2.77 -11.78
C ASP A 42 -2.69 -2.51 -11.06
N TRP A 43 -3.69 -2.04 -11.82
CA TRP A 43 -5.05 -1.79 -11.36
C TRP A 43 -6.00 -2.97 -11.66
N SER A 44 -5.44 -4.14 -11.97
CA SER A 44 -6.20 -5.38 -12.10
C SER A 44 -6.97 -5.69 -10.81
N ARG A 45 -8.08 -6.43 -10.95
CA ARG A 45 -8.87 -6.87 -9.78
C ARG A 45 -8.03 -7.70 -8.82
N ASP A 46 -7.10 -8.48 -9.33
CA ASP A 46 -6.26 -9.36 -8.52
C ASP A 46 -5.30 -8.56 -7.66
N ALA A 47 -4.57 -7.61 -8.26
CA ALA A 47 -3.71 -6.69 -7.52
C ALA A 47 -4.50 -5.86 -6.51
N LEU A 48 -5.65 -5.31 -6.91
CA LEU A 48 -6.52 -4.55 -6.01
C LEU A 48 -7.03 -5.39 -4.84
N SER A 49 -7.38 -6.66 -5.06
CA SER A 49 -7.85 -7.56 -4.00
C SER A 49 -6.79 -7.80 -2.92
N ILE A 50 -5.52 -7.72 -3.28
CA ILE A 50 -4.38 -7.91 -2.37
C ILE A 50 -4.06 -6.61 -1.63
N PHE A 51 -3.97 -5.48 -2.35
CA PHE A 51 -3.50 -4.22 -1.78
C PHE A 51 -4.61 -3.38 -1.13
N MET A 52 -5.87 -3.44 -1.58
CA MET A 52 -6.96 -2.68 -0.96
C MET A 52 -7.20 -3.03 0.51
N PRO A 53 -7.24 -4.31 0.94
CA PRO A 53 -7.42 -4.64 2.34
C PRO A 53 -6.30 -4.06 3.22
N MET A 54 -5.06 -4.12 2.74
CA MET A 54 -3.90 -3.62 3.47
C MET A 54 -3.93 -2.08 3.61
N LEU A 55 -4.29 -1.38 2.53
CA LEU A 55 -4.52 0.07 2.54
C LEU A 55 -5.69 0.44 3.45
N GLY A 56 -6.77 -0.35 3.44
CA GLY A 56 -7.94 -0.16 4.30
C GLY A 56 -7.59 -0.29 5.79
N VAL A 57 -6.83 -1.31 6.17
CA VAL A 57 -6.35 -1.50 7.55
C VAL A 57 -5.44 -0.36 7.97
N GLY A 58 -4.48 0.03 7.12
CA GLY A 58 -3.60 1.17 7.40
C GLY A 58 -4.38 2.48 7.58
N ALA A 59 -5.33 2.76 6.70
CA ALA A 59 -6.19 3.94 6.79
C ALA A 59 -7.05 3.94 8.05
N LEU A 60 -7.62 2.79 8.41
CA LEU A 60 -8.41 2.62 9.63
C LEU A 60 -7.57 2.93 10.88
N LEU A 61 -6.34 2.41 10.95
CA LEU A 61 -5.42 2.69 12.05
C LEU A 61 -5.04 4.17 12.14
N VAL A 62 -4.80 4.84 11.01
CA VAL A 62 -4.55 6.29 10.98
C VAL A 62 -5.76 7.06 11.50
N VAL A 63 -6.97 6.73 11.05
CA VAL A 63 -8.21 7.39 11.51
C VAL A 63 -8.44 7.17 13.01
N LEU A 64 -8.24 5.96 13.51
CA LEU A 64 -8.36 5.66 14.94
C LEU A 64 -7.31 6.39 15.78
N GLY A 65 -6.07 6.44 15.29
CA GLY A 65 -4.98 7.21 15.92
C GLY A 65 -5.29 8.70 15.99
N LEU A 66 -5.77 9.29 14.88
CA LEU A 66 -6.17 10.70 14.82
C LEU A 66 -7.35 11.01 15.75
N ARG A 67 -8.40 10.17 15.74
CA ARG A 67 -9.57 10.35 16.62
C ARG A 67 -9.22 10.30 18.10
N LYS A 68 -8.20 9.53 18.49
CA LYS A 68 -7.77 9.41 19.88
C LYS A 68 -6.76 10.47 20.32
N MET A 69 -6.21 11.24 19.38
CA MET A 69 -5.37 12.41 19.68
C MET A 69 -6.15 13.72 19.78
N ARG A 70 -7.36 13.76 19.19
CA ARG A 70 -8.34 14.82 19.39
C ARG A 70 -9.03 14.65 20.73
#